data_AF-T0ZYC2-F1
#
_entry.id   AF-T0ZYC2-F1
#
_cell.length_a   1.000
_cell.length_b   1.000
_cell.length_c   1.000
_cell.angle_alpha   90.00
_cell.angle_beta   90.00
_cell.angle_gamma   90.00
#
_symmetry.space_group_name_H-M   'P 1'
#
loop_
_entity.id
_entity.type
_entity.pdbx_description
1 polymer ?
#
loop_
_entity_poly.entity_id
_entity_poly.type
_entity_poly.pdbx_seq_one_letter_code
_entity_poly.pdbx_strand_id
1 'polypeptide(L)'
;YTGGNTQAAKVRPIEGDADHDFEIASGHRRHAACLKLGLPFKTIIQPFTDEELVREMVEENIGRSDLTPFERGMHFAKLIQEGRFSSGRELAAKLTLAPSSVRRLLRYGEIDAKVIAAFHDPREIRTQWVEPMIKAYELDPVRIERECQAIASEEPHPRASDVFQRLTGGAKSKAIIASGEAIIARVR
;
A
#
# COMPACT_ATOMS: atom_id res chain seq x y z
N TYR A 1 32.54 2.42 -9.36
CA TYR A 1 31.67 3.28 -8.52
C TYR A 1 31.04 4.34 -9.42
N THR A 2 29.72 4.42 -9.50
CA THR A 2 29.03 5.26 -10.51
C THR A 2 28.81 6.71 -10.09
N GLY A 3 29.28 7.12 -8.90
CA GLY A 3 29.26 8.53 -8.46
C GLY A 3 27.87 9.17 -8.40
N GLY A 4 26.80 8.36 -8.30
CA GLY A 4 25.41 8.81 -8.42
C GLY A 4 24.51 7.71 -9.02
N ASN A 5 23.31 8.08 -9.45
CA ASN A 5 22.39 7.18 -10.16
C ASN A 5 22.95 6.77 -11.54
N THR A 6 22.81 5.49 -11.87
CA THR A 6 23.30 4.90 -13.13
C THR A 6 22.45 5.27 -14.34
N GLN A 7 21.13 5.24 -14.18
CA GLN A 7 20.16 5.71 -15.17
C GLN A 7 19.62 7.07 -14.73
N ALA A 8 19.57 8.01 -15.67
CA ALA A 8 19.03 9.34 -15.43
C ALA A 8 17.55 9.28 -15.01
N ALA A 9 17.17 10.16 -14.09
CA ALA A 9 15.80 10.44 -13.71
C ALA A 9 15.15 11.38 -14.72
N LYS A 10 13.82 11.37 -14.85
CA LYS A 10 13.11 12.37 -15.64
C LYS A 10 12.55 13.44 -14.72
N VAL A 11 12.68 14.70 -15.10
CA VAL A 11 12.14 15.85 -14.39
C VAL A 11 11.44 16.78 -15.38
N ARG A 12 10.46 17.56 -14.92
CA ARG A 12 9.92 18.68 -15.69
C ARG A 12 10.19 20.00 -14.97
N PRO A 13 10.32 21.11 -15.71
CA PRO A 13 10.35 22.44 -15.10
C PRO A 13 9.04 22.74 -14.40
N ILE A 14 9.10 23.53 -13.32
CA ILE A 14 7.90 24.07 -12.66
C ILE A 14 7.92 25.59 -12.68
N GLU A 15 6.75 26.19 -12.80
CA GLU A 15 6.57 27.64 -12.76
C GLU A 15 5.81 28.04 -11.48
N GLY A 16 6.27 29.09 -10.81
CA GLY A 16 5.57 29.66 -9.66
C GLY A 16 5.94 29.06 -8.29
N ASP A 17 6.96 28.20 -8.21
CA ASP A 17 7.61 27.80 -6.96
C ASP A 17 8.95 28.56 -6.86
N ALA A 18 9.17 29.29 -5.77
CA ALA A 18 10.37 30.10 -5.56
C ALA A 18 11.58 29.26 -5.08
N ASP A 19 11.31 28.08 -4.53
CA ASP A 19 12.30 27.24 -3.88
C ASP A 19 12.73 26.05 -4.76
N HIS A 20 11.97 25.76 -5.82
CA HIS A 20 12.19 24.60 -6.68
C HIS A 20 12.03 24.94 -8.17
N ASP A 21 13.02 24.56 -8.98
CA ASP A 21 12.99 24.76 -10.44
C ASP A 21 12.38 23.57 -11.21
N PHE A 22 12.33 22.40 -10.57
CA PHE A 22 11.93 21.15 -11.21
C PHE A 22 11.14 20.25 -10.27
N GLU A 23 10.21 19.48 -10.83
CA GLU A 23 9.60 18.35 -10.16
C GLU A 23 9.98 17.02 -10.81
N ILE A 24 10.09 15.99 -9.98
CA ILE A 24 10.57 14.67 -10.38
C ILE A 24 9.43 13.86 -10.97
N ALA A 25 9.55 13.48 -12.24
CA ALA A 25 8.63 12.57 -12.91
C ALA A 25 9.01 11.11 -12.61
N SER A 26 10.30 10.78 -12.59
CA SER A 26 10.78 9.45 -12.25
C SER A 26 12.14 9.47 -11.54
N GLY A 27 12.40 8.48 -10.70
CA GLY A 27 13.65 8.29 -9.99
C GLY A 27 13.60 8.68 -8.52
N HIS A 28 12.41 8.79 -7.91
CA HIS A 28 12.21 9.29 -6.54
C HIS A 28 13.09 8.59 -5.49
N ARG A 29 13.19 7.27 -5.53
CA ARG A 29 14.04 6.51 -4.59
C ARG A 29 15.54 6.78 -4.80
N ARG A 30 15.95 6.96 -6.05
CA ARG A 30 17.34 7.28 -6.40
C ARG A 30 17.67 8.71 -6.01
N HIS A 31 16.73 9.63 -6.18
CA HIS A 31 16.85 11.01 -5.69
C HIS A 31 17.07 11.01 -4.17
N ALA A 32 16.19 10.35 -3.41
CA ALA A 32 16.31 10.25 -1.95
C ALA A 32 17.66 9.62 -1.51
N ALA A 33 18.12 8.58 -2.22
CA ALA A 33 19.41 7.96 -1.94
C ALA A 33 20.60 8.88 -2.27
N CYS A 34 20.58 9.55 -3.42
CA CYS A 34 21.64 10.49 -3.82
C CYS A 34 21.70 11.67 -2.86
N LEU A 35 20.56 12.23 -2.47
CA LEU A 35 20.45 13.31 -1.50
C LEU A 35 21.04 12.91 -0.15
N LYS A 36 20.67 11.73 0.37
CA LYS A 36 21.20 11.21 1.64
C LYS A 36 22.72 10.98 1.61
N LEU A 37 23.26 10.62 0.45
CA LEU A 37 24.68 10.31 0.27
C LEU A 37 25.51 11.51 -0.20
N GLY A 38 24.89 12.67 -0.44
CA GLY A 38 25.56 13.84 -1.02
C GLY A 38 26.11 13.58 -2.43
N LEU A 39 25.51 12.65 -3.17
CA LEU A 39 25.96 12.27 -4.52
C LEU A 39 25.23 13.08 -5.59
N PRO A 40 25.91 13.40 -6.71
CA PRO A 40 25.27 13.98 -7.88
C PRO A 40 24.07 13.15 -8.38
N PHE A 41 22.98 13.83 -8.67
CA PHE A 41 21.77 13.22 -9.23
C PHE A 41 21.60 13.62 -10.69
N LYS A 42 21.69 12.63 -11.59
CA LYS A 42 21.58 12.80 -13.04
C LYS A 42 20.11 12.80 -13.46
N THR A 43 19.72 13.82 -14.21
CA THR A 43 18.35 14.02 -14.70
C THR A 43 18.33 14.32 -16.21
N ILE A 44 17.18 14.08 -16.83
CA ILE A 44 16.81 14.54 -18.17
C ILE A 44 15.57 15.42 -17.98
N ILE A 45 15.65 16.64 -18.50
CA ILE A 45 14.52 17.57 -18.49
C ILE A 45 13.61 17.20 -19.66
N GLN A 46 12.34 16.91 -19.36
CA GLN A 46 11.32 16.61 -20.34
C GLN A 46 10.06 17.43 -20.00
N PRO A 47 9.50 18.17 -20.97
CA PRO A 47 8.24 18.85 -20.74
C PRO A 47 7.14 17.80 -20.60
N PHE A 48 6.58 17.71 -19.41
CA PHE A 48 5.41 16.88 -19.14
C PHE A 48 4.25 17.79 -18.77
N THR A 49 3.09 17.54 -19.37
CA THR A 49 1.82 18.00 -18.80
C THR A 49 1.61 17.37 -17.42
N ASP A 50 0.73 17.95 -16.59
CA ASP A 50 0.40 17.38 -15.26
C ASP A 50 -0.04 15.91 -15.38
N GLU A 51 -0.74 15.60 -16.46
CA GLU A 51 -1.22 14.24 -16.73
C GLU A 51 -0.08 13.28 -17.09
N GLU A 52 0.85 13.70 -17.95
CA GLU A 52 2.00 12.88 -18.34
C GLU A 52 2.97 12.68 -17.19
N LEU A 53 3.16 13.70 -16.35
CA LEU A 53 3.98 13.59 -15.15
C LEU A 53 3.41 12.52 -14.23
N VAL A 54 2.11 12.61 -13.92
CA VAL A 54 1.47 11.63 -13.04
C VAL A 54 1.52 10.23 -13.66
N ARG A 55 1.35 10.11 -14.99
CA ARG A 55 1.52 8.82 -15.67
C ARG A 55 2.94 8.27 -15.49
N GLU A 56 3.97 9.08 -15.73
CA GLU A 56 5.37 8.66 -15.60
C GLU A 56 5.71 8.28 -14.15
N MET A 57 5.22 9.04 -13.16
CA MET A 57 5.38 8.74 -11.73
C MET A 57 4.74 7.40 -11.36
N VAL A 58 3.56 7.14 -11.92
CA VAL A 58 2.84 5.89 -11.68
C VAL A 58 3.48 4.74 -12.46
N GLU A 59 3.95 4.94 -13.69
CA GLU A 59 4.67 3.94 -14.48
C GLU A 59 6.02 3.56 -13.85
N GLU A 60 6.75 4.50 -13.24
CA GLU A 60 7.96 4.19 -12.44
C GLU A 60 7.65 3.16 -11.34
N ASN A 61 6.44 3.22 -10.79
CA ASN A 61 5.99 2.36 -9.70
C ASN A 61 5.20 1.11 -10.15
N ILE A 62 4.42 1.18 -11.24
CA ILE A 62 3.64 0.07 -11.81
C ILE A 62 4.52 -0.82 -12.69
N GLY A 63 5.50 -0.26 -13.39
CA GLY A 63 6.50 -1.01 -14.16
C GLY A 63 7.42 -1.88 -13.29
N ARG A 64 7.38 -1.68 -11.97
CA ARG A 64 7.87 -2.67 -11.00
C ARG A 64 6.76 -3.71 -10.79
N SER A 65 6.98 -4.90 -11.33
CA SER A 65 6.19 -6.12 -11.08
C SER A 65 6.04 -6.53 -9.60
N ASP A 66 6.54 -5.74 -8.66
CA ASP A 66 6.83 -6.15 -7.28
C ASP A 66 5.90 -5.51 -6.24
N LEU A 67 5.07 -4.52 -6.62
CA LEU A 67 4.14 -3.90 -5.65
C LEU A 67 2.97 -4.84 -5.33
N THR A 68 2.82 -5.12 -4.06
CA THR A 68 1.69 -5.89 -3.52
C THR A 68 0.36 -5.13 -3.71
N PRO A 69 -0.79 -5.83 -3.69
CA PRO A 69 -2.10 -5.17 -3.75
C PRO A 69 -2.28 -4.08 -2.70
N PHE A 70 -1.77 -4.31 -1.48
CA PHE A 70 -1.76 -3.33 -0.41
C PHE A 70 -1.02 -2.05 -0.82
N GLU A 71 0.24 -2.18 -1.26
CA GLU A 71 1.07 -1.02 -1.64
C GLU A 71 0.46 -0.23 -2.79
N ARG A 72 -0.08 -0.92 -3.80
CA ARG A 72 -0.78 -0.28 -4.92
C ARG A 72 -2.02 0.47 -4.46
N GLY A 73 -2.82 -0.14 -3.59
CA GLY A 73 -4.02 0.47 -3.03
C GLY A 73 -3.71 1.74 -2.25
N MET A 74 -2.72 1.66 -1.34
CA MET A 74 -2.27 2.82 -0.56
C MET A 74 -1.70 3.93 -1.44
N HIS A 75 -0.93 3.58 -2.48
CA HIS A 75 -0.40 4.56 -3.41
C HIS A 75 -1.50 5.28 -4.19
N PHE A 76 -2.48 4.54 -4.72
CA PHE A 76 -3.60 5.14 -5.45
C PHE A 76 -4.47 6.03 -4.54
N ALA A 77 -4.73 5.60 -3.31
CA ALA A 77 -5.46 6.42 -2.34
C ALA A 77 -4.71 7.72 -2.05
N LYS A 78 -3.38 7.65 -1.86
CA LYS A 78 -2.53 8.82 -1.64
C LYS A 78 -2.58 9.81 -2.81
N LEU A 79 -2.49 9.34 -4.05
CA LEU A 79 -2.55 10.21 -5.23
C LEU A 79 -3.89 10.96 -5.34
N ILE A 80 -5.00 10.32 -4.95
CA ILE A 80 -6.31 10.99 -4.90
C ILE A 80 -6.34 12.00 -3.75
N GLN A 81 -5.84 11.64 -2.57
CA GLN A 81 -5.79 12.53 -1.41
C GLN A 81 -4.95 13.78 -1.66
N GLU A 82 -3.85 13.66 -2.41
CA GLU A 82 -2.98 14.77 -2.82
C GLU A 82 -3.56 15.59 -3.99
N GLY A 83 -4.77 15.28 -4.46
CA GLY A 83 -5.42 15.99 -5.55
C GLY A 83 -4.80 15.74 -6.93
N ARG A 84 -3.88 14.76 -7.07
CA ARG A 84 -3.25 14.40 -8.36
C ARG A 84 -4.24 13.74 -9.32
N PHE A 85 -5.28 13.12 -8.76
CA PHE A 85 -6.46 12.67 -9.50
C PHE A 85 -7.72 13.05 -8.73
N SER A 86 -8.74 13.53 -9.44
CA SER A 86 -10.04 13.89 -8.86
C SER A 86 -10.84 12.68 -8.38
N SER A 87 -10.60 11.50 -8.97
CA SER A 87 -11.34 10.29 -8.64
C SER A 87 -10.61 9.01 -9.06
N GLY A 88 -11.02 7.88 -8.48
CA GLY A 88 -10.57 6.56 -8.92
C GLY A 88 -10.95 6.23 -10.37
N ARG A 89 -12.01 6.85 -10.91
CA ARG A 89 -12.40 6.68 -12.31
C ARG A 89 -11.41 7.37 -13.24
N GLU A 90 -11.02 8.59 -12.90
CA GLU A 90 -10.00 9.33 -13.64
C GLU A 90 -8.66 8.61 -13.59
N LEU A 91 -8.24 8.16 -12.40
CA LEU A 91 -7.02 7.36 -12.22
C LEU A 91 -7.04 6.10 -13.08
N ALA A 92 -8.16 5.37 -13.10
CA ALA A 92 -8.30 4.18 -13.94
C ALA A 92 -8.18 4.49 -15.44
N ALA A 93 -8.82 5.56 -15.91
CA ALA A 93 -8.76 5.97 -17.31
C ALA A 93 -7.35 6.41 -17.72
N LYS A 94 -6.70 7.27 -16.93
CA LYS A 94 -5.37 7.82 -17.23
C LYS A 94 -4.27 6.75 -17.22
N LEU A 95 -4.42 5.73 -16.37
CA LEU A 95 -3.49 4.60 -16.27
C LEU A 95 -3.88 3.39 -17.12
N THR A 96 -4.96 3.49 -17.92
CA THR A 96 -5.47 2.38 -18.74
C THR A 96 -5.73 1.10 -17.92
N LEU A 97 -6.20 1.26 -16.69
CA LEU A 97 -6.54 0.16 -15.78
C LEU A 97 -8.05 -0.09 -15.75
N ALA A 98 -8.44 -1.33 -15.45
CA ALA A 98 -9.85 -1.66 -15.26
C ALA A 98 -10.43 -0.87 -14.05
N PRO A 99 -11.53 -0.11 -14.22
CA PRO A 99 -12.12 0.69 -13.13
C PRO A 99 -12.51 -0.14 -11.90
N SER A 100 -12.99 -1.37 -12.11
CA SER A 100 -13.31 -2.31 -11.03
C SER A 100 -12.08 -2.70 -10.20
N SER A 101 -10.92 -2.84 -10.84
CA SER A 101 -9.67 -3.16 -10.17
C SER A 101 -9.16 -1.98 -9.36
N VAL A 102 -9.22 -0.77 -9.91
CA VAL A 102 -8.84 0.46 -9.18
C VAL A 102 -9.78 0.68 -7.99
N ARG A 103 -11.10 0.58 -8.18
CA ARG A 103 -12.07 0.70 -7.08
C ARG A 103 -11.77 -0.26 -5.94
N ARG A 104 -11.45 -1.51 -6.26
CA ARG A 104 -11.11 -2.54 -5.27
C ARG A 104 -9.80 -2.23 -4.53
N LEU A 105 -8.80 -1.69 -5.22
CA LEU A 105 -7.53 -1.30 -4.61
C LEU A 105 -7.68 -0.05 -3.73
N LEU A 106 -8.51 0.91 -4.12
CA LEU A 106 -8.74 2.11 -3.32
C LEU A 106 -9.34 1.82 -1.94
N ARG A 107 -10.07 0.71 -1.78
CA ARG A 107 -10.59 0.27 -0.47
C ARG A 107 -9.48 0.12 0.58
N TYR A 108 -8.25 -0.19 0.19
CA TYR A 108 -7.14 -0.26 1.15
C TYR A 108 -6.90 1.05 1.90
N GLY A 109 -7.09 2.20 1.23
CA GLY A 109 -6.93 3.52 1.85
C GLY A 109 -8.04 3.88 2.84
N GLU A 110 -9.09 3.06 2.93
CA GLU A 110 -10.20 3.24 3.88
C GLU A 110 -10.00 2.41 5.16
N ILE A 111 -9.00 1.53 5.21
CA ILE A 111 -8.71 0.74 6.40
C ILE A 111 -8.11 1.66 7.47
N ASP A 112 -8.67 1.61 8.68
CA ASP A 112 -8.13 2.38 9.81
C ASP A 112 -6.66 2.02 10.08
N ALA A 113 -5.84 3.03 10.38
CA ALA A 113 -4.42 2.86 10.62
C ALA A 113 -4.11 1.87 11.77
N LYS A 114 -4.97 1.80 12.79
CA LYS A 114 -4.83 0.84 13.90
C LYS A 114 -5.03 -0.60 13.44
N VAL A 115 -5.96 -0.82 12.50
CA VAL A 115 -6.21 -2.13 11.89
C VAL A 115 -5.03 -2.55 11.03
N ILE A 116 -4.45 -1.63 10.26
CA ILE A 116 -3.23 -1.90 9.48
C ILE A 116 -2.06 -2.26 10.41
N ALA A 117 -1.88 -1.50 11.49
CA ALA A 117 -0.80 -1.68 12.46
C ALA A 117 -0.90 -2.99 13.27
N ALA A 118 -2.06 -3.65 13.28
CA ALA A 118 -2.24 -4.96 13.92
C ALA A 118 -1.62 -6.13 13.12
N PHE A 119 -1.20 -5.90 11.88
CA PHE A 119 -0.49 -6.89 11.08
C PHE A 119 1.02 -6.69 11.22
N HIS A 120 1.76 -7.79 11.40
CA HIS A 120 3.23 -7.75 11.43
C HIS A 120 3.80 -7.19 10.11
N ASP A 121 3.26 -7.63 8.98
CA ASP A 121 3.53 -7.07 7.65
C ASP A 121 2.20 -6.73 6.95
N PRO A 122 1.86 -5.44 6.78
CA PRO A 122 0.66 -4.99 6.06
C PRO A 122 0.54 -5.52 4.63
N ARG A 123 1.66 -5.90 3.99
CA ARG A 123 1.67 -6.48 2.63
C ARG A 123 1.02 -7.86 2.57
N GLU A 124 0.83 -8.52 3.71
CA GLU A 124 0.08 -9.77 3.81
C GLU A 124 -1.45 -9.58 3.78
N ILE A 125 -1.94 -8.33 3.88
CA ILE A 125 -3.36 -8.01 3.83
C ILE A 125 -3.91 -8.32 2.42
N ARG A 126 -4.72 -9.38 2.35
CA ARG A 126 -5.31 -9.84 1.09
C ARG A 126 -6.52 -9.00 0.69
N THR A 127 -6.72 -8.82 -0.61
CA THR A 127 -7.79 -7.98 -1.16
C THR A 127 -9.18 -8.38 -0.67
N GLN A 128 -9.44 -9.67 -0.48
CA GLN A 128 -10.73 -10.18 0.03
C GLN A 128 -10.96 -9.89 1.53
N TRP A 129 -9.93 -9.50 2.27
CA TRP A 129 -10.03 -9.20 3.71
C TRP A 129 -10.41 -7.75 3.98
N VAL A 130 -10.12 -6.84 3.04
CA VAL A 130 -10.30 -5.40 3.18
C VAL A 130 -11.75 -5.04 3.53
N GLU A 131 -12.69 -5.49 2.72
CA GLU A 131 -14.12 -5.15 2.90
C GLU A 131 -14.69 -5.66 4.23
N PRO A 132 -14.47 -6.93 4.65
CA PRO A 132 -14.85 -7.38 5.98
C PRO A 132 -14.23 -6.59 7.13
N MET A 133 -12.95 -6.18 7.02
CA MET A 133 -12.28 -5.43 8.09
C MET A 133 -12.84 -4.02 8.23
N ILE A 134 -13.09 -3.32 7.12
CA ILE A 134 -13.74 -1.99 7.14
C ILE A 134 -15.09 -2.09 7.84
N LYS A 135 -15.93 -3.05 7.43
CA LYS A 135 -17.25 -3.27 8.04
C LYS A 135 -17.17 -3.61 9.53
N ALA A 136 -16.21 -4.43 9.92
CA ALA A 136 -16.02 -4.78 11.33
C ALA A 136 -15.65 -3.55 12.17
N TYR A 137 -14.79 -2.67 11.64
CA TYR A 137 -14.42 -1.42 12.29
C TYR A 137 -15.57 -0.43 12.34
N GLU A 138 -16.34 -0.26 11.25
CA GLU A 138 -17.54 0.59 11.23
C GLU A 138 -18.61 0.13 12.25
N LEU A 139 -18.75 -1.18 12.44
CA LEU A 139 -19.76 -1.76 13.33
C LEU A 139 -19.41 -1.59 14.82
N ASP A 140 -18.16 -1.83 15.20
CA ASP A 140 -17.71 -1.73 16.59
C ASP A 140 -16.24 -1.29 16.69
N PRO A 141 -15.96 0.02 16.49
CA PRO A 141 -14.60 0.53 16.54
C PRO A 141 -13.90 0.21 17.86
N VAL A 142 -14.61 0.34 18.99
CA VAL A 142 -14.04 0.14 20.33
C VAL A 142 -13.56 -1.30 20.52
N ARG A 143 -14.36 -2.29 20.09
CA ARG A 143 -13.96 -3.70 20.16
C ARG A 143 -12.78 -3.98 19.24
N ILE A 144 -12.77 -3.44 18.02
CA ILE A 144 -11.68 -3.67 17.07
C ILE A 144 -10.38 -3.03 17.56
N GLU A 145 -10.42 -1.82 18.11
CA GLU A 145 -9.25 -1.17 18.68
C GLU A 145 -8.66 -1.95 19.87
N ARG A 146 -9.52 -2.49 20.75
CA ARG A 146 -9.08 -3.38 21.84
C ARG A 146 -8.41 -4.65 21.31
N GLU A 147 -8.96 -5.26 20.26
CA GLU A 147 -8.33 -6.43 19.63
C GLU A 147 -6.99 -6.06 18.99
N CYS A 148 -6.87 -4.90 18.32
CA CYS A 148 -5.60 -4.44 17.77
C CYS A 148 -4.54 -4.27 18.87
N GLN A 149 -4.90 -3.69 20.02
CA GLN A 149 -4.01 -3.56 21.17
C GLN A 149 -3.61 -4.92 21.77
N ALA A 150 -4.56 -5.86 21.87
CA ALA A 150 -4.29 -7.20 22.36
C ALA A 150 -3.33 -7.97 21.43
N ILE A 151 -3.53 -7.89 20.11
CA ILE A 151 -2.65 -8.48 19.09
C ILE A 151 -1.23 -7.89 19.18
N ALA A 152 -1.13 -6.57 19.32
CA ALA A 152 0.16 -5.88 19.42
C ALA A 152 0.97 -6.29 20.67
N SER A 153 0.32 -6.82 21.70
CA SER A 153 0.95 -7.24 22.96
C SER A 153 1.22 -8.76 23.03
N GLU A 154 0.90 -9.52 21.98
CA GLU A 154 0.98 -10.98 21.97
C GLU A 154 2.33 -11.47 21.41
N GLU A 155 2.96 -12.41 22.13
CA GLU A 155 4.18 -13.08 21.70
C GLU A 155 4.03 -14.61 21.73
N PRO A 156 4.34 -15.32 20.61
CA PRO A 156 4.74 -14.77 19.31
C PRO A 156 3.58 -14.03 18.61
N HIS A 157 3.91 -13.03 17.78
CA HIS A 157 2.89 -12.27 17.05
C HIS A 157 2.03 -13.21 16.18
N PRO A 158 0.69 -13.09 16.21
CA PRO A 158 -0.19 -13.93 15.41
C PRO A 158 0.07 -13.81 13.90
N ARG A 159 -0.21 -14.87 13.15
CA ARG A 159 -0.13 -14.84 11.68
C ARG A 159 -1.21 -13.92 11.12
N ALA A 160 -0.98 -13.35 9.93
CA ALA A 160 -1.93 -12.44 9.29
C ALA A 160 -3.36 -13.02 9.14
N SER A 161 -3.49 -14.33 8.88
CA SER A 161 -4.81 -14.98 8.84
C SER A 161 -5.53 -14.96 10.18
N ASP A 162 -4.80 -15.14 11.28
CA ASP A 162 -5.35 -15.21 12.63
C ASP A 162 -5.72 -13.80 13.12
N VAL A 163 -4.90 -12.79 12.80
CA VAL A 163 -5.22 -11.36 12.95
C VAL A 163 -6.54 -11.04 12.25
N PHE A 164 -6.66 -11.36 10.95
CA PHE A 164 -7.88 -11.12 10.19
C PHE A 164 -9.12 -11.79 10.82
N GLN A 165 -9.01 -13.06 11.24
CA GLN A 165 -10.10 -13.77 11.89
C GLN A 165 -10.51 -13.12 13.21
N ARG A 166 -9.56 -12.66 14.03
CA ARG A 166 -9.89 -11.96 15.27
C ARG A 166 -10.60 -10.63 15.01
N LEU A 167 -10.12 -9.84 14.07
CA LEU A 167 -10.71 -8.55 13.75
C LEU A 167 -12.13 -8.71 13.18
N THR A 168 -12.40 -9.73 12.36
CA THR A 168 -13.73 -9.90 11.72
C THR A 168 -14.68 -10.87 12.45
N GLY A 169 -14.16 -11.76 13.29
CA GLY A 169 -14.87 -12.87 13.93
C GLY A 169 -15.87 -12.49 15.02
N GLY A 170 -15.92 -11.21 15.40
CA GLY A 170 -16.88 -10.68 16.37
C GLY A 170 -18.36 -10.81 15.97
N ALA A 171 -18.65 -11.14 14.70
CA ALA A 171 -20.02 -11.38 14.25
C ALA A 171 -20.50 -12.83 14.49
N LYS A 172 -19.62 -13.85 14.47
CA LYS A 172 -19.92 -15.25 14.82
C LYS A 172 -18.61 -16.04 15.00
N SER A 173 -18.26 -16.45 16.22
CA SER A 173 -17.98 -17.87 16.52
C SER A 173 -17.71 -18.11 18.00
N LYS A 174 -18.73 -18.59 18.70
CA LYS A 174 -18.55 -19.57 19.78
C LYS A 174 -18.67 -20.93 19.10
N ALA A 175 -17.57 -21.47 18.59
CA ALA A 175 -17.46 -22.87 18.20
C ALA A 175 -16.06 -23.34 18.55
N ILE A 176 -15.97 -23.89 19.75
CA ILE A 176 -14.91 -24.78 20.19
C ILE A 176 -14.83 -25.90 19.14
N ILE A 177 -13.72 -26.00 18.42
CA ILE A 177 -13.31 -27.28 17.84
C ILE A 177 -12.13 -27.76 18.69
N ALA A 178 -12.49 -28.55 19.68
CA ALA A 178 -11.59 -29.53 20.25
C ALA A 178 -11.42 -30.69 19.26
N SER A 179 -10.29 -31.37 19.40
CA SER A 179 -9.90 -32.66 18.83
C SER A 179 -9.18 -32.64 17.48
N GLY A 180 -7.98 -33.23 17.54
CA GLY A 180 -7.11 -33.56 16.43
C GLY A 180 -5.74 -34.04 16.90
N GLU A 181 -5.69 -34.78 18.02
CA GLU A 181 -4.49 -35.54 18.41
C GLU A 181 -4.11 -36.49 17.26
N ALA A 182 -2.89 -36.37 16.77
CA ALA A 182 -2.29 -37.34 15.88
C ALA A 182 -1.98 -38.63 16.66
N ILE A 183 -2.94 -39.56 16.68
CA ILE A 183 -2.69 -40.95 17.06
C ILE A 183 -1.85 -41.58 15.97
N ILE A 184 -0.55 -41.75 16.24
CA ILE A 184 0.33 -42.62 15.47
C ILE A 184 -0.08 -44.06 15.79
N ALA A 185 -0.88 -44.68 14.93
CA ALA A 185 -1.11 -46.12 14.93
C ALA A 185 -0.32 -46.77 13.79
N ARG A 186 0.58 -47.68 14.16
CA ARG A 186 1.33 -48.61 13.28
C ARG A 186 0.43 -49.77 12.80
N VAL A 187 1.01 -50.59 11.91
CA VAL A 187 0.62 -51.94 11.37
C VAL A 187 0.24 -51.86 9.88
N ARG A 188 0.80 -52.65 8.95
CA ARG A 188 1.22 -54.07 8.97
C ARG A 188 2.65 -54.29 8.46
#